data_AF-A0A812Y0S6-F1
#
_entry.id   AF-A0A812Y0S6-F1
#
_cell.length_a   1.000
_cell.length_b   1.000
_cell.length_c   1.000
_cell.angle_alpha   90.00
_cell.angle_beta   90.00
_cell.angle_gamma   90.00
#
_symmetry.space_group_name_H-M   'P 1'
#
loop_
_entity.id
_entity.type
_entity.pdbx_description
1 polymer ?
#
loop_
_entity_poly.entity_id
_entity_poly.type
_entity_poly.pdbx_seq_one_letter_code
_entity_poly.pdbx_strand_id
1 'polypeptide(L)'
;ASEIELPQWADRRYRFARLVAELWFAQLSVLTSSSRKLLEETLASRTLVGEMVGGSGAHLVDYGSLRRLQWFAVVPNEGDDLCWPPSTSIDFFHKVGLPTVNLKLVRPCPLATADETFQVLQEACLETEKAALQDVGEGYVMYLTSKSGNNEEDHVVHLGKMKSADYRLLRRMRDRAKVFAQRAGSMLVEDIVEEYKAEASSAGLGHELVATRADTLSRLCRLVFSEDIPPETVDEQFLHLLQRAKTFEGTCAP
;
A
#
# COMPACT_ATOMS: atom_id res chain seq x y z
N ALA A 1 -20.44 -17.58 17.85
CA ALA A 1 -20.66 -18.37 16.62
C ALA A 1 -19.64 -19.50 16.62
N SER A 2 -20.08 -20.75 16.54
CA SER A 2 -19.20 -21.92 16.44
C SER A 2 -18.40 -21.85 15.13
N GLU A 3 -17.09 -22.07 15.21
CA GLU A 3 -16.22 -22.16 14.03
C GLU A 3 -16.71 -23.27 13.10
N ILE A 4 -17.19 -22.89 11.93
CA ILE A 4 -17.46 -23.85 10.85
C ILE A 4 -16.11 -24.14 10.22
N GLU A 5 -15.51 -25.28 10.58
CA GLU A 5 -14.34 -25.78 9.86
C GLU A 5 -14.76 -26.22 8.47
N LEU A 6 -14.21 -25.57 7.44
CA LEU A 6 -14.36 -25.95 6.04
C LEU A 6 -13.07 -26.67 5.61
N PRO A 7 -13.02 -28.03 5.64
CA PRO A 7 -11.78 -28.80 5.52
C PRO A 7 -11.03 -28.57 4.20
N GLN A 8 -11.77 -28.25 3.13
CA GLN A 8 -11.23 -27.97 1.80
C GLN A 8 -10.41 -26.66 1.72
N TRP A 9 -10.40 -25.84 2.79
CA TRP A 9 -9.64 -24.58 2.90
C TRP A 9 -8.61 -24.62 4.05
N ALA A 10 -8.32 -25.80 4.61
CA ALA A 10 -7.32 -25.98 5.67
C ALA A 10 -5.88 -25.70 5.21
N ASP A 11 -5.66 -25.58 3.91
CA ASP A 11 -4.38 -25.24 3.31
C ASP A 11 -3.99 -23.78 3.58
N ARG A 12 -2.74 -23.56 4.01
CA ARG A 12 -2.16 -22.22 4.20
C ARG A 12 -2.34 -21.32 2.97
N ARG A 13 -2.41 -21.90 1.76
CA ARG A 13 -2.65 -21.18 0.49
C ARG A 13 -3.90 -20.31 0.49
N TYR A 14 -4.96 -20.69 1.21
CA TYR A 14 -6.22 -19.95 1.19
C TYR A 14 -6.51 -19.14 2.45
N ARG A 15 -5.58 -19.14 3.41
CA ARG A 15 -5.76 -18.45 4.69
C ARG A 15 -6.12 -16.97 4.50
N PHE A 16 -5.50 -16.31 3.51
CA PHE A 16 -5.77 -14.91 3.20
C PHE A 16 -7.18 -14.71 2.66
N ALA A 17 -7.62 -15.51 1.69
CA ALA A 17 -8.96 -15.43 1.13
C ALA A 17 -10.04 -15.71 2.17
N ARG A 18 -9.82 -16.70 3.05
CA ARG A 18 -10.71 -17.00 4.18
C ARG A 18 -10.83 -15.81 5.13
N LEU A 19 -9.71 -15.19 5.50
CA LEU A 19 -9.71 -14.02 6.39
C LEU A 19 -10.44 -12.83 5.76
N VAL A 20 -10.23 -12.57 4.46
CA VAL A 20 -10.99 -11.54 3.72
C VAL A 20 -12.48 -11.86 3.74
N ALA A 21 -12.88 -13.12 3.51
CA ALA A 21 -14.28 -13.53 3.55
C ALA A 21 -14.90 -13.36 4.95
N GLU A 22 -14.19 -13.73 6.02
CA GLU A 22 -14.63 -13.53 7.40
C GLU A 22 -14.87 -12.04 7.70
N LEU A 23 -13.94 -11.16 7.31
CA LEU A 23 -14.10 -9.71 7.46
C LEU A 23 -15.26 -9.17 6.62
N TRP A 24 -15.44 -9.70 5.41
CA TRP A 24 -16.54 -9.31 4.52
C TRP A 24 -17.90 -9.67 5.12
N PHE A 25 -18.09 -10.91 5.56
CA PHE A 25 -19.35 -11.34 6.18
C PHE A 25 -19.62 -10.62 7.50
N ALA A 26 -18.58 -10.29 8.27
CA ALA A 26 -18.72 -9.44 9.45
C ALA A 26 -19.25 -8.05 9.08
N GLN A 27 -18.72 -7.40 8.04
CA GLN A 27 -19.24 -6.12 7.54
C GLN A 27 -20.69 -6.24 7.06
N LEU A 28 -21.02 -7.28 6.29
CA LEU A 28 -22.39 -7.51 5.82
C LEU A 28 -23.38 -7.67 6.98
N SER A 29 -22.98 -8.36 8.05
CA SER A 29 -23.84 -8.67 9.19
C SER A 29 -24.41 -7.44 9.92
N VAL A 30 -23.72 -6.30 9.83
CA VAL A 30 -24.13 -5.04 10.47
C VAL A 30 -24.83 -4.06 9.50
N LEU A 31 -24.87 -4.36 8.20
CA LEU A 31 -25.58 -3.53 7.23
C LEU A 31 -27.10 -3.63 7.39
N THR A 32 -27.79 -2.52 7.10
CA THR A 32 -29.27 -2.49 7.03
C THR A 32 -29.78 -3.30 5.84
N SER A 33 -31.03 -3.77 5.91
CA SER A 33 -31.66 -4.52 4.81
C SER A 33 -31.70 -3.72 3.50
N SER A 34 -31.92 -2.40 3.56
CA SER A 34 -31.90 -1.53 2.37
C SER A 34 -30.50 -1.40 1.78
N SER A 35 -29.46 -1.25 2.61
CA SER A 35 -28.07 -1.20 2.16
C SER A 35 -27.65 -2.53 1.52
N ARG A 36 -28.03 -3.67 2.12
CA ARG A 36 -27.75 -5.00 1.55
C ARG A 36 -28.42 -5.20 0.20
N LYS A 37 -29.70 -4.84 0.07
CA LYS A 37 -30.42 -4.95 -1.19
C LYS A 37 -29.76 -4.11 -2.29
N LEU A 38 -29.43 -2.85 -2.01
CA LEU A 38 -28.73 -1.98 -2.96
C LEU A 38 -27.37 -2.55 -3.36
N LEU A 39 -26.64 -3.11 -2.40
CA LEU A 39 -25.36 -3.75 -2.62
C LEU A 39 -25.49 -5.00 -3.51
N GLU A 40 -26.44 -5.88 -3.25
CA GLU A 40 -26.74 -7.07 -4.06
C GLU A 40 -27.10 -6.70 -5.50
N GLU A 41 -27.98 -5.70 -5.68
CA GLU A 41 -28.35 -5.18 -6.99
C GLU A 41 -27.14 -4.63 -7.75
N THR A 42 -26.25 -3.92 -7.05
CA THR A 42 -25.02 -3.37 -7.65
C THR A 42 -24.04 -4.48 -8.04
N LEU A 43 -23.87 -5.48 -7.16
CA LEU A 43 -22.95 -6.61 -7.36
C LEU A 43 -23.39 -7.55 -8.48
N ALA A 44 -24.65 -7.51 -8.90
CA ALA A 44 -25.15 -8.31 -10.03
C ALA A 44 -24.39 -8.04 -11.34
N SER A 45 -23.86 -6.84 -11.52
CA SER A 45 -23.10 -6.45 -12.72
C SER A 45 -21.74 -5.82 -12.41
N ARG A 46 -21.34 -5.76 -11.14
CA ARG A 46 -20.12 -5.07 -10.70
C ARG A 46 -19.38 -5.83 -9.61
N THR A 47 -18.09 -5.54 -9.49
CA THR A 47 -17.20 -6.05 -8.44
C THR A 47 -16.72 -4.89 -7.59
N LEU A 48 -16.78 -5.06 -6.27
CA LEU A 48 -16.15 -4.12 -5.34
C LEU A 48 -14.67 -4.46 -5.19
N VAL A 49 -13.83 -3.44 -5.20
CA VAL A 49 -12.39 -3.56 -4.98
C VAL A 49 -12.02 -2.84 -3.69
N GLY A 50 -11.28 -3.55 -2.84
CA GLY A 50 -10.83 -3.06 -1.55
C GLY A 50 -9.54 -3.72 -1.12
N GLU A 51 -8.98 -3.21 -0.02
CA GLU A 51 -7.77 -3.72 0.60
C GLU A 51 -8.06 -4.12 2.05
N MET A 52 -7.51 -5.27 2.46
CA MET A 52 -7.48 -5.64 3.86
C MET A 52 -6.31 -4.92 4.51
N VAL A 53 -6.62 -4.01 5.43
CA VAL A 53 -5.63 -3.21 6.17
C VAL A 53 -5.62 -3.58 7.64
N GLY A 54 -4.49 -3.33 8.30
CA GLY A 54 -4.30 -3.55 9.74
C GLY A 54 -3.82 -4.96 10.11
N GLY A 55 -3.59 -5.16 11.40
CA GLY A 55 -2.97 -6.35 11.95
C GLY A 55 -1.46 -6.42 11.71
N SER A 56 -0.84 -7.54 12.10
CA SER A 56 0.60 -7.78 11.98
C SER A 56 1.04 -8.16 10.56
N GLY A 57 0.66 -7.36 9.55
CA GLY A 57 1.04 -7.59 8.16
C GLY A 57 2.39 -6.97 7.81
N ALA A 58 3.04 -7.48 6.74
CA ALA A 58 4.32 -7.01 6.19
C ALA A 58 4.22 -5.66 5.45
N HIS A 59 3.43 -4.72 5.98
CA HIS A 59 3.26 -3.38 5.43
C HIS A 59 4.26 -2.42 6.09
N LEU A 60 4.78 -1.47 5.31
CA LEU A 60 5.66 -0.42 5.79
C LEU A 60 4.91 0.76 6.43
N VAL A 61 3.58 0.71 6.39
CA VAL A 61 2.67 1.71 6.95
C VAL A 61 1.90 1.05 8.08
N ASP A 62 1.82 1.74 9.22
CA ASP A 62 1.04 1.26 10.35
C ASP A 62 -0.45 1.55 10.12
N TYR A 63 -1.22 0.49 9.87
CA TYR A 63 -2.68 0.56 9.73
C TYR A 63 -3.43 0.24 11.03
N GLY A 64 -2.70 0.14 12.14
CA GLY A 64 -3.19 -0.27 13.46
C GLY A 64 -3.33 -1.79 13.61
N SER A 65 -3.54 -2.24 14.84
CA SER A 65 -3.65 -3.66 15.18
C SER A 65 -4.95 -4.32 14.69
N LEU A 66 -6.01 -3.53 14.44
CA LEU A 66 -7.32 -4.04 14.03
C LEU A 66 -7.39 -4.24 12.51
N ARG A 67 -7.58 -5.51 12.09
CA ARG A 67 -7.84 -5.87 10.70
C ARG A 67 -9.22 -5.43 10.23
N ARG A 68 -9.30 -4.84 9.04
CA ARG A 68 -10.55 -4.40 8.41
C ARG A 68 -10.42 -4.34 6.88
N LEU A 69 -11.55 -4.37 6.18
CA LEU A 69 -11.59 -4.08 4.75
C LEU A 69 -11.88 -2.59 4.53
N GLN A 70 -11.11 -1.95 3.66
CA GLN A 70 -11.37 -0.61 3.14
C GLN A 70 -11.61 -0.69 1.63
N TRP A 71 -12.74 -0.16 1.19
CA TRP A 71 -13.17 -0.18 -0.20
C TRP A 71 -12.72 1.10 -0.94
N PHE A 72 -12.41 1.00 -2.23
CA PHE A 72 -11.93 2.16 -2.99
C PHE A 72 -12.35 2.22 -4.45
N ALA A 73 -12.85 1.14 -5.05
CA ALA A 73 -13.36 1.19 -6.43
C ALA A 73 -14.51 0.21 -6.67
N VAL A 74 -15.36 0.56 -7.63
CA VAL A 74 -16.41 -0.29 -8.19
C VAL A 74 -16.12 -0.51 -9.66
N VAL A 75 -15.98 -1.76 -10.07
CA VAL A 75 -15.54 -2.15 -11.42
C VAL A 75 -16.68 -2.91 -12.12
N PRO A 76 -17.03 -2.61 -13.37
CA PRO A 76 -18.00 -3.43 -14.11
C PRO A 76 -17.45 -4.85 -14.33
N ASN A 77 -18.32 -5.86 -14.25
CA ASN A 77 -17.90 -7.25 -14.47
C ASN A 77 -17.60 -7.54 -15.94
N GLU A 78 -18.17 -6.75 -16.85
CA GLU A 78 -18.06 -6.90 -18.30
C GLU A 78 -17.91 -5.51 -18.96
N GLY A 79 -17.28 -5.47 -20.14
CA GLY A 79 -17.07 -4.25 -20.92
C GLY A 79 -15.64 -3.68 -20.82
N ASP A 80 -15.43 -2.54 -21.49
CA ASP A 80 -14.11 -1.88 -21.62
C ASP A 80 -13.88 -0.76 -20.59
N ASP A 81 -14.90 -0.42 -19.81
CA ASP A 81 -14.82 0.61 -18.77
C ASP A 81 -13.91 0.16 -17.62
N LEU A 82 -12.97 1.02 -17.21
CA LEU A 82 -12.03 0.70 -16.15
C LEU A 82 -12.70 0.52 -14.78
N CYS A 83 -13.46 1.53 -14.36
CA CYS A 83 -14.19 1.56 -13.10
C CYS A 83 -15.10 2.79 -13.04
N TRP A 84 -15.97 2.84 -12.04
CA TRP A 84 -16.66 4.08 -11.67
C TRP A 84 -15.66 5.17 -11.28
N PRO A 85 -15.98 6.46 -11.53
CA PRO A 85 -15.24 7.58 -10.95
C PRO A 85 -15.06 7.42 -9.44
N PRO A 86 -13.93 7.85 -8.86
CA PRO A 86 -13.68 7.71 -7.44
C PRO A 86 -14.75 8.35 -6.56
N SER A 87 -15.25 9.53 -6.93
CA SER A 87 -16.34 10.22 -6.24
C SER A 87 -17.59 9.33 -6.19
N THR A 88 -18.01 8.79 -7.35
CA THR A 88 -19.15 7.89 -7.46
C THR A 88 -18.98 6.62 -6.62
N SER A 89 -17.79 6.01 -6.65
CA SER A 89 -17.49 4.81 -5.85
C SER A 89 -17.58 5.11 -4.34
N ILE A 90 -16.98 6.21 -3.90
CA ILE A 90 -16.93 6.61 -2.49
C ILE A 90 -18.31 7.00 -1.97
N ASP A 91 -19.08 7.75 -2.75
CA ASP A 91 -20.45 8.09 -2.41
C ASP A 91 -21.33 6.84 -2.28
N PHE A 92 -21.14 5.86 -3.17
CA PHE A 92 -21.79 4.57 -3.07
C PHE A 92 -21.41 3.85 -1.77
N PHE A 93 -20.13 3.75 -1.44
CA PHE A 93 -19.68 3.08 -0.20
C PHE A 93 -20.24 3.76 1.06
N HIS A 94 -20.21 5.10 1.12
CA HIS A 94 -20.84 5.84 2.21
C HIS A 94 -22.34 5.54 2.30
N LYS A 95 -23.06 5.54 1.16
CA LYS A 95 -24.50 5.26 1.10
C LYS A 95 -24.85 3.86 1.60
N VAL A 96 -24.03 2.84 1.29
CA VAL A 96 -24.26 1.46 1.76
C VAL A 96 -23.68 1.21 3.15
N GLY A 97 -22.94 2.15 3.74
CA GLY A 97 -22.35 2.01 5.07
C GLY A 97 -21.06 1.18 5.10
N LEU A 98 -20.34 1.12 3.98
CA LEU A 98 -19.05 0.43 3.89
C LEU A 98 -17.88 1.38 4.18
N PRO A 99 -16.86 0.96 4.96
CA PRO A 99 -15.66 1.76 5.17
C PRO A 99 -14.89 1.99 3.88
N THR A 100 -14.51 3.24 3.60
CA THR A 100 -13.84 3.62 2.35
C THR A 100 -12.55 4.39 2.62
N VAL A 101 -11.70 4.50 1.60
CA VAL A 101 -10.51 5.36 1.60
C VAL A 101 -10.87 6.84 1.50
N ASN A 102 -9.91 7.71 1.83
CA ASN A 102 -10.05 9.16 1.66
C ASN A 102 -9.84 9.56 0.20
N LEU A 103 -10.66 10.49 -0.30
CA LEU A 103 -10.50 11.11 -1.62
C LEU A 103 -9.79 12.46 -1.49
N LYS A 104 -8.69 12.63 -2.22
CA LYS A 104 -8.06 13.94 -2.43
C LYS A 104 -8.32 14.39 -3.86
N LEU A 105 -9.08 15.47 -4.02
CA LEU A 105 -9.26 16.10 -5.33
C LEU A 105 -8.07 17.01 -5.62
N VAL A 106 -7.29 16.68 -6.66
CA VAL A 106 -6.10 17.45 -7.04
C VAL A 106 -6.50 18.78 -7.69
N ARG A 107 -7.54 18.77 -8.54
CA ARG A 107 -8.09 19.96 -9.20
C ARG A 107 -9.62 19.87 -9.29
N PRO A 108 -10.34 20.95 -8.94
CA PRO A 108 -11.80 20.97 -9.00
C PRO A 108 -12.36 21.26 -10.40
N CYS A 109 -11.58 21.96 -11.24
CA CYS A 109 -12.00 22.35 -12.59
C CYS A 109 -11.38 21.41 -13.64
N PRO A 110 -12.11 21.10 -14.73
CA PRO A 110 -11.54 20.41 -15.87
C PRO A 110 -10.29 21.11 -16.41
N LEU A 111 -9.31 20.32 -16.83
CA LEU A 111 -8.08 20.82 -17.46
C LEU A 111 -8.33 20.94 -18.97
N ALA A 112 -7.98 22.08 -19.55
CA ALA A 112 -8.33 22.41 -20.93
C ALA A 112 -7.32 21.85 -21.94
N THR A 113 -6.06 21.66 -21.52
CA THR A 113 -4.98 21.25 -22.40
C THR A 113 -4.16 20.09 -21.83
N ALA A 114 -3.45 19.40 -22.72
CA ALA A 114 -2.52 18.35 -22.33
C ALA A 114 -1.37 18.91 -21.47
N ASP A 115 -0.85 20.09 -21.80
CA ASP A 115 0.24 20.74 -21.04
C ASP A 115 -0.19 21.09 -19.60
N GLU A 116 -1.40 21.62 -19.42
CA GLU A 116 -1.97 21.83 -18.08
C GLU A 116 -2.09 20.53 -17.30
N THR A 117 -2.50 19.45 -17.98
CA THR A 117 -2.60 18.11 -17.39
C THR A 117 -1.23 17.62 -16.95
N PHE A 118 -0.21 17.70 -17.81
CA PHE A 118 1.15 17.31 -17.47
C PHE A 118 1.73 18.11 -16.32
N GLN A 119 1.50 19.42 -16.29
CA GLN A 119 1.97 20.27 -15.20
C GLN A 119 1.35 19.86 -13.86
N VAL A 120 0.02 19.69 -13.81
CA VAL A 120 -0.69 19.27 -12.58
C VAL A 120 -0.23 17.89 -12.13
N LEU A 121 -0.04 16.96 -13.08
CA LEU A 121 0.49 15.63 -12.78
C LEU A 121 1.90 15.69 -12.21
N GLN A 122 2.77 16.52 -12.77
CA GLN A 122 4.14 16.70 -12.29
C GLN A 122 4.16 17.29 -10.88
N GLU A 123 3.34 18.31 -10.62
CA GLU A 123 3.20 18.93 -9.30
C GLU A 123 2.71 17.92 -8.26
N ALA A 124 1.66 17.15 -8.56
CA ALA A 124 1.13 16.11 -7.68
C ALA A 124 2.14 14.98 -7.42
N CYS A 125 2.92 14.59 -8.43
CA CYS A 125 4.00 13.62 -8.28
C CYS A 125 5.08 14.15 -7.33
N LEU A 126 5.56 15.38 -7.55
CA LEU A 126 6.60 16.00 -6.72
C LEU A 126 6.14 16.23 -5.28
N GLU A 127 4.87 16.62 -5.07
CA GLU A 127 4.28 16.76 -3.74
C GLU A 127 4.26 15.40 -3.03
N THR A 128 3.77 14.35 -3.70
CA THR A 128 3.71 12.99 -3.14
C THR A 128 5.11 12.44 -2.84
N GLU A 129 6.07 12.70 -3.74
CA GLU A 129 7.44 12.23 -3.59
C GLU A 129 8.13 12.81 -2.35
N LYS A 130 7.89 14.10 -2.06
CA LYS A 130 8.46 14.83 -0.92
C LYS A 130 7.69 14.64 0.38
N ALA A 131 6.45 14.15 0.33
CA ALA A 131 5.64 13.96 1.51
C ALA A 131 6.22 12.87 2.44
N ALA A 132 6.09 13.08 3.75
CA ALA A 132 6.54 12.11 4.74
C ALA A 132 5.62 10.88 4.74
N LEU A 133 6.20 9.71 5.07
CA LEU A 133 5.45 8.44 5.13
C LEU A 133 4.24 8.51 6.06
N GLN A 134 4.34 9.25 7.17
CA GLN A 134 3.25 9.41 8.14
C GLN A 134 2.04 10.17 7.59
N ASP A 135 2.26 11.04 6.58
CA ASP A 135 1.21 11.91 6.04
C ASP A 135 0.47 11.23 4.88
N VAL A 136 1.20 10.48 4.04
CA VAL A 136 0.65 9.89 2.80
C VAL A 136 0.74 8.37 2.73
N GLY A 137 1.27 7.72 3.77
CA GLY A 137 1.53 6.28 3.76
C GLY A 137 2.46 5.89 2.60
N GLU A 138 2.06 4.85 1.86
CA GLU A 138 2.74 4.41 0.64
C GLU A 138 2.66 5.45 -0.48
N GLY A 139 1.59 6.25 -0.51
CA GLY A 139 1.30 7.25 -1.53
C GLY A 139 -0.16 7.19 -1.97
N TYR A 140 -0.42 7.57 -3.23
CA TYR A 140 -1.77 7.70 -3.78
C TYR A 140 -1.98 6.80 -5.00
N VAL A 141 -3.21 6.33 -5.16
CA VAL A 141 -3.73 5.86 -6.45
C VAL A 141 -4.41 7.04 -7.14
N MET A 142 -3.93 7.37 -8.33
CA MET A 142 -4.40 8.50 -9.11
C MET A 142 -5.39 8.03 -10.17
N TYR A 143 -6.48 8.76 -10.32
CA TYR A 143 -7.50 8.54 -11.34
C TYR A 143 -7.57 9.79 -12.21
N LEU A 144 -7.44 9.62 -13.52
CA LEU A 144 -7.78 10.66 -14.48
C LEU A 144 -9.20 10.40 -14.99
N THR A 145 -10.05 11.39 -14.82
CA THR A 145 -11.44 11.36 -15.27
C THR A 145 -11.64 12.32 -16.43
N SER A 146 -12.45 11.90 -17.40
CA SER A 146 -12.85 12.73 -18.53
C SER A 146 -14.37 12.82 -18.57
N LYS A 147 -14.88 13.92 -19.12
CA LYS A 147 -16.29 14.07 -19.47
C LYS A 147 -16.45 13.80 -20.95
N SER A 148 -17.29 12.84 -21.30
CA SER A 148 -17.64 12.62 -22.71
C SER A 148 -18.65 13.68 -23.12
N GLY A 149 -18.43 14.35 -24.25
CA GLY A 149 -19.22 15.53 -24.66
C GLY A 149 -20.74 15.35 -24.78
N ASN A 150 -21.25 14.10 -24.71
CA ASN A 150 -22.68 13.79 -24.77
C ASN A 150 -23.28 13.22 -23.47
N ASN A 151 -22.46 12.76 -22.52
CA ASN A 151 -22.92 12.23 -21.23
C ASN A 151 -22.35 13.10 -20.12
N GLU A 152 -23.21 13.61 -19.24
CA GLU A 152 -22.79 14.39 -18.05
C GLU A 152 -21.99 13.55 -17.04
N GLU A 153 -21.85 12.25 -17.28
CA GLU A 153 -21.15 11.32 -16.40
C GLU A 153 -19.65 11.29 -16.68
N ASP A 154 -18.88 11.51 -15.62
CA ASP A 154 -17.43 11.31 -15.62
C ASP A 154 -17.10 9.84 -15.88
N HIS A 155 -16.06 9.57 -16.67
CA HIS A 155 -15.50 8.23 -16.85
C HIS A 155 -14.00 8.25 -16.57
N VAL A 156 -13.48 7.14 -16.02
CA VAL A 156 -12.06 7.00 -15.73
C VAL A 156 -11.33 6.59 -17.00
N VAL A 157 -10.39 7.43 -17.45
CA VAL A 157 -9.57 7.18 -18.66
C VAL A 157 -8.18 6.64 -18.34
N HIS A 158 -7.69 6.86 -17.12
CA HIS A 158 -6.38 6.38 -16.71
C HIS A 158 -6.27 6.18 -15.19
N LEU A 159 -5.40 5.25 -14.82
CA LEU A 159 -5.10 4.86 -13.45
C LEU A 159 -3.58 4.86 -13.25
N GLY A 160 -3.09 5.53 -12.22
CA GLY A 160 -1.67 5.61 -11.89
C GLY A 160 -1.39 5.38 -10.41
N LYS A 161 -0.13 5.09 -10.08
CA LYS A 161 0.33 5.00 -8.69
C LYS A 161 1.43 6.03 -8.48
N MET A 162 1.27 6.87 -7.46
CA MET A 162 2.29 7.84 -7.03
C MET A 162 2.76 7.39 -5.66
N LYS A 163 4.05 7.04 -5.52
CA LYS A 163 4.60 6.57 -4.24
C LYS A 163 5.55 7.60 -3.65
N SER A 164 5.51 7.76 -2.32
CA SER A 164 6.46 8.64 -1.63
C SER A 164 7.89 8.13 -1.79
N ALA A 165 8.87 9.04 -1.78
CA ALA A 165 10.27 8.62 -1.79
C ALA A 165 10.64 7.85 -0.53
N ASP A 166 10.15 8.28 0.63
CA ASP A 166 10.46 7.65 1.90
C ASP A 166 9.96 6.19 1.96
N TYR A 167 8.74 5.91 1.47
CA TYR A 167 8.25 4.54 1.30
C TYR A 167 9.16 3.71 0.39
N ARG A 168 9.54 4.26 -0.78
CA ARG A 168 10.39 3.53 -1.74
C ARG A 168 11.75 3.19 -1.13
N LEU A 169 12.34 4.10 -0.36
CA LEU A 169 13.60 3.85 0.36
C LEU A 169 13.45 2.76 1.41
N LEU A 170 12.43 2.85 2.27
CA LEU A 170 12.18 1.84 3.30
C LEU A 170 11.95 0.45 2.69
N ARG A 171 11.23 0.39 1.58
CA ARG A 171 11.03 -0.87 0.83
C ARG A 171 12.35 -1.43 0.32
N ARG A 172 13.20 -0.59 -0.26
CA ARG A 172 14.55 -1.01 -0.69
C ARG A 172 15.39 -1.49 0.47
N MET A 173 15.39 -0.77 1.60
CA MET A 173 16.11 -1.20 2.81
C MET A 173 15.64 -2.58 3.28
N ARG A 174 14.33 -2.82 3.33
CA ARG A 174 13.76 -4.13 3.67
C ARG A 174 14.20 -5.22 2.70
N ASP A 175 14.07 -4.96 1.40
CA ASP A 175 14.40 -5.95 0.38
C ASP A 175 15.91 -6.29 0.41
N ARG A 176 16.77 -5.29 0.67
CA ARG A 176 18.22 -5.48 0.87
C ARG A 176 18.54 -6.28 2.15
N ALA A 177 17.91 -5.93 3.28
CA ALA A 177 18.08 -6.67 4.53
C ALA A 177 17.61 -8.13 4.40
N LYS A 178 16.54 -8.36 3.64
CA LYS A 178 16.03 -9.71 3.34
C LYS A 178 17.02 -10.50 2.48
N VAL A 179 17.57 -9.90 1.43
CA VAL A 179 18.62 -10.52 0.60
C VAL A 179 19.86 -10.82 1.44
N PHE A 180 20.25 -9.93 2.33
CA PHE A 180 21.37 -10.14 3.25
C PHE A 180 21.10 -11.33 4.19
N ALA A 181 19.91 -11.40 4.80
CA ALA A 181 19.49 -12.54 5.63
C ALA A 181 19.53 -13.87 4.86
N GLN A 182 19.11 -13.88 3.58
CA GLN A 182 19.15 -15.08 2.73
C GLN A 182 20.57 -15.56 2.44
N ARG A 183 21.55 -14.65 2.53
CA ARG A 183 22.94 -14.87 2.13
C ARG A 183 23.90 -15.03 3.31
N ALA A 184 23.44 -14.80 4.54
CA ALA A 184 24.03 -15.13 5.85
C ALA A 184 25.56 -15.43 5.84
N GLY A 185 26.37 -14.41 5.54
CA GLY A 185 27.84 -14.50 5.59
C GLY A 185 28.57 -14.53 4.23
N SER A 186 27.85 -14.54 3.10
CA SER A 186 28.45 -14.43 1.76
C SER A 186 28.50 -12.99 1.21
N MET A 187 27.93 -12.03 1.93
CA MET A 187 27.95 -10.60 1.57
C MET A 187 28.45 -9.78 2.75
N LEU A 188 29.28 -8.77 2.46
CA LEU A 188 29.66 -7.78 3.45
C LEU A 188 28.52 -6.78 3.64
N VAL A 189 28.41 -6.24 4.86
CA VAL A 189 27.41 -5.20 5.18
C VAL A 189 27.66 -3.95 4.34
N GLU A 190 28.94 -3.65 4.11
CA GLU A 190 29.42 -2.51 3.33
C GLU A 190 28.91 -2.58 1.87
N ASP A 191 28.95 -3.76 1.24
CA ASP A 191 28.47 -3.93 -0.14
C ASP A 191 26.97 -3.61 -0.25
N ILE A 192 26.16 -4.11 0.68
CA ILE A 192 24.71 -3.83 0.74
C ILE A 192 24.43 -2.33 0.91
N VAL A 193 25.23 -1.66 1.76
CA VAL A 193 25.07 -0.25 2.08
C VAL A 193 25.47 0.63 0.90
N GLU A 194 26.55 0.31 0.19
CA GLU A 194 26.99 1.06 -0.99
C GLU A 194 26.02 0.89 -2.17
N GLU A 195 25.50 -0.32 -2.40
CA GLU A 195 24.43 -0.55 -3.37
C GLU A 195 23.18 0.30 -3.05
N TYR A 196 22.78 0.34 -1.77
CA TYR A 196 21.66 1.16 -1.32
C TYR A 196 21.90 2.66 -1.57
N LYS A 197 23.09 3.18 -1.23
CA LYS A 197 23.45 4.60 -1.44
C LYS A 197 23.43 4.98 -2.92
N ALA A 198 24.00 4.15 -3.79
CA ALA A 198 24.03 4.39 -5.23
C ALA A 198 22.61 4.53 -5.79
N GLU A 199 21.73 3.59 -5.44
CA GLU A 199 20.33 3.63 -5.87
C GLU A 199 19.53 4.79 -5.27
N ALA A 200 19.74 5.11 -3.99
CA ALA A 200 19.04 6.20 -3.31
C ALA A 200 19.47 7.58 -3.84
N SER A 201 20.75 7.74 -4.19
CA SER A 201 21.29 8.98 -4.76
C SER A 201 20.76 9.24 -6.17
N SER A 202 20.58 8.19 -6.98
CA SER A 202 19.96 8.29 -8.31
C SER A 202 18.48 8.72 -8.27
N ALA A 203 17.82 8.57 -7.12
CA ALA A 203 16.42 8.95 -6.92
C ALA A 203 16.22 10.44 -6.55
N GLY A 204 17.28 11.27 -6.58
CA GLY A 204 17.19 12.71 -6.36
C GLY A 204 16.96 13.14 -4.90
N LEU A 205 17.30 12.28 -3.95
CA LEU A 205 17.05 12.50 -2.52
C LEU A 205 18.21 13.24 -1.85
N GLY A 206 17.88 13.98 -0.78
CA GLY A 206 18.85 14.74 0.00
C GLY A 206 19.93 13.82 0.59
N HIS A 207 21.19 14.21 0.42
CA HIS A 207 22.36 13.43 0.84
C HIS A 207 22.31 13.02 2.32
N GLU A 208 21.81 13.90 3.19
CA GLU A 208 21.66 13.65 4.64
C GLU A 208 20.67 12.52 4.95
N LEU A 209 19.52 12.50 4.25
CA LEU A 209 18.52 11.44 4.43
C LEU A 209 19.08 10.09 3.97
N VAL A 210 19.77 10.07 2.82
CA VAL A 210 20.41 8.86 2.30
C VAL A 210 21.43 8.32 3.29
N ALA A 211 22.31 9.18 3.82
CA ALA A 211 23.31 8.79 4.80
C ALA A 211 22.69 8.23 6.09
N THR A 212 21.67 8.89 6.62
CA THR A 212 20.96 8.45 7.83
C THR A 212 20.32 7.07 7.65
N ARG A 213 19.67 6.85 6.50
CA ARG A 213 19.05 5.56 6.18
C ARG A 213 20.10 4.47 5.93
N ALA A 214 21.23 4.81 5.32
CA ALA A 214 22.33 3.89 5.07
C ALA A 214 22.98 3.40 6.39
N ASP A 215 23.17 4.29 7.38
CA ASP A 215 23.62 3.91 8.73
C ASP A 215 22.61 2.96 9.40
N THR A 216 21.32 3.29 9.29
CA THR A 216 20.26 2.44 9.84
C THR A 216 20.25 1.05 9.19
N LEU A 217 20.43 0.97 7.86
CA LEU A 217 20.54 -0.29 7.13
C LEU A 217 21.75 -1.11 7.59
N SER A 218 22.90 -0.46 7.78
CA SER A 218 24.11 -1.11 8.29
C SER A 218 23.87 -1.78 9.64
N ARG A 219 23.26 -1.04 10.59
CA ARG A 219 22.90 -1.58 11.92
C ARG A 219 21.88 -2.71 11.81
N LEU A 220 20.90 -2.59 10.92
CA LEU A 220 19.91 -3.63 10.69
C LEU A 220 20.55 -4.91 10.17
N CYS A 221 21.45 -4.84 9.19
CA CYS A 221 22.15 -6.02 8.69
C CYS A 221 23.01 -6.67 9.79
N ARG A 222 23.70 -5.88 10.62
CA ARG A 222 24.46 -6.41 11.77
C ARG A 222 23.56 -7.10 12.79
N LEU A 223 22.39 -6.52 13.10
CA LEU A 223 21.38 -7.14 13.97
C LEU A 223 20.89 -8.46 13.39
N VAL A 224 20.51 -8.46 12.11
CA VAL A 224 20.06 -9.66 11.38
C VAL A 224 21.09 -10.77 11.41
N PHE A 225 22.38 -10.44 11.20
CA PHE A 225 23.46 -11.40 11.28
C PHE A 225 23.70 -11.92 12.71
N SER A 226 23.77 -11.00 13.68
CA SER A 226 24.12 -11.35 15.07
C SER A 226 23.07 -12.24 15.75
N GLU A 227 21.81 -12.09 15.35
CA GLU A 227 20.68 -12.85 15.91
C GLU A 227 20.17 -13.95 14.97
N ASP A 228 20.86 -14.22 13.85
CA ASP A 228 20.48 -15.22 12.85
C ASP A 228 19.00 -15.07 12.41
N ILE A 229 18.59 -13.83 12.13
CA ILE A 229 17.19 -13.50 11.83
C ILE A 229 16.84 -13.99 10.41
N PRO A 230 15.81 -14.84 10.25
CA PRO A 230 15.48 -15.39 8.95
C PRO A 230 14.81 -14.36 8.04
N PRO A 231 14.92 -14.51 6.70
CA PRO A 231 14.40 -13.57 5.70
C PRO A 231 12.89 -13.26 5.86
N GLU A 232 12.10 -14.25 6.22
CA GLU A 232 10.64 -14.12 6.41
C GLU A 232 10.34 -13.21 7.60
N THR A 233 11.12 -13.32 8.68
CA THR A 233 11.00 -12.44 9.85
C THR A 233 11.44 -11.02 9.51
N VAL A 234 12.46 -10.86 8.67
CA VAL A 234 12.85 -9.53 8.16
C VAL A 234 11.72 -8.89 7.38
N ASP A 235 10.98 -9.65 6.55
CA ASP A 235 9.87 -9.12 5.77
C ASP A 235 8.67 -8.76 6.66
N GLU A 236 8.25 -9.68 7.52
CA GLU A 236 7.04 -9.56 8.35
C GLU A 236 7.20 -8.55 9.50
N GLN A 237 8.40 -8.45 10.07
CA GLN A 237 8.68 -7.62 11.25
C GLN A 237 9.62 -6.45 10.95
N PHE A 238 9.76 -6.07 9.68
CA PHE A 238 10.73 -5.07 9.23
C PHE A 238 10.75 -3.80 10.08
N LEU A 239 9.59 -3.19 10.33
CA LEU A 239 9.51 -1.93 11.09
C LEU A 239 9.98 -2.10 12.55
N HIS A 240 9.64 -3.23 13.17
CA HIS A 240 10.08 -3.54 14.53
C HIS A 240 11.60 -3.76 14.57
N LEU A 241 12.15 -4.52 13.63
CA LEU A 241 13.60 -4.73 13.50
C LEU A 241 14.33 -3.41 13.21
N LEU A 242 13.76 -2.54 12.38
CA LEU A 242 14.31 -1.23 12.10
C LEU A 242 14.37 -0.36 13.37
N GLN A 243 13.35 -0.45 14.24
CA GLN A 243 13.36 0.23 15.54
C GLN A 243 14.43 -0.34 16.47
N ARG A 244 14.57 -1.66 16.55
CA ARG A 244 15.62 -2.34 17.34
C ARG A 244 17.02 -1.97 16.83
N ALA A 245 17.20 -1.92 15.52
CA ALA A 245 18.47 -1.58 14.88
C ALA A 245 18.97 -0.17 15.24
N LYS A 246 18.08 0.79 15.51
CA LYS A 246 18.48 2.15 15.92
C LYS A 246 19.27 2.17 17.21
N THR A 247 18.93 1.30 18.16
CA THR A 247 19.62 1.15 19.45
C THR A 247 20.59 -0.02 19.47
N PHE A 248 20.78 -0.71 18.34
CA PHE A 248 21.68 -1.84 18.25
C PHE A 248 23.12 -1.33 18.17
N GLU A 249 23.85 -1.47 19.27
CA GLU A 249 25.28 -1.13 19.38
C GLU A 249 26.19 -2.31 19.01
N GLY A 250 25.65 -3.31 18.29
CA GLY A 250 26.33 -4.57 17.99
C GLY A 250 27.82 -4.38 17.78
N THR A 251 28.60 -5.04 18.64
CA THR A 251 30.06 -5.01 18.57
C THR A 251 30.48 -5.30 17.14
N CYS A 252 31.38 -4.50 16.59
CA CYS A 252 32.09 -4.83 15.36
C CYS A 252 32.65 -6.26 15.54
N ALA A 253 31.97 -7.26 15.00
CA ALA A 253 32.55 -8.55 14.75
C ALA A 253 33.31 -8.43 13.42
N PRO A 254 34.49 -9.06 13.33
CA PRO A 254 35.64 -8.63 12.50
C PRO A 254 35.38 -8.58 11.00
#